data_AF-A0A7U4JR05-F1
#
_entry.id   AF-A0A7U4JR05-F1
#
_cell.length_a   1.000
_cell.length_b   1.000
_cell.length_c   1.000
_cell.angle_alpha   90.00
_cell.angle_beta   90.00
_cell.angle_gamma   90.00
#
_symmetry.space_group_name_H-M   'P 1'
#
loop_
_entity.id
_entity.type
_entity.pdbx_description
1 polymer ?
#
loop_
_entity_poly.entity_id
_entity_poly.type
_entity_poly.pdbx_seq_one_letter_code
_entity_poly.pdbx_strand_id
1 'polypeptide(L)'
;MTQAEKIIKNYDVAFIKPGFLRIRKKGDKRFVTIAPSKTVNLYFLFGGRMENFEELKKEKKAFKITGYGLYKKMVGETKFQELLGVWQNYKIKRMGT
;
A
#
# COMPACT_ATOMS: atom_id res chain seq x y z
N MET A 1 12.40 -14.30 -4.40
CA MET A 1 11.91 -12.90 -4.41
C MET A 1 10.50 -12.84 -3.83
N THR A 2 10.32 -12.19 -2.69
CA THR A 2 9.03 -12.09 -1.99
C THR A 2 8.06 -11.16 -2.75
N GLN A 3 6.75 -11.25 -2.46
CA GLN A 3 5.76 -10.33 -3.04
C GLN A 3 6.05 -8.86 -2.69
N ALA A 4 6.59 -8.60 -1.49
CA ALA A 4 6.95 -7.25 -1.05
C ALA A 4 8.10 -6.68 -1.91
N GLU A 5 9.13 -7.50 -2.19
CA GLU A 5 10.23 -7.13 -3.08
C GLU A 5 9.75 -6.83 -4.50
N LYS A 6 8.80 -7.61 -5.03
CA LYS A 6 8.21 -7.34 -6.35
C LYS A 6 7.42 -6.02 -6.39
N ILE A 7 6.72 -5.67 -5.29
CA ILE A 7 6.02 -4.39 -5.18
C ILE A 7 7.04 -3.24 -5.20
N ILE A 8 8.08 -3.29 -4.37
CA ILE A 8 9.12 -2.24 -4.32
C ILE A 8 9.85 -2.10 -5.67
N LYS A 9 9.99 -3.18 -6.44
CA LYS A 9 10.64 -3.15 -7.76
C LYS A 9 9.83 -2.35 -8.79
N ASN A 10 8.51 -2.54 -8.82
CA ASN A 10 7.63 -1.97 -9.86
C ASN A 10 6.86 -0.72 -9.40
N TYR A 11 6.88 -0.41 -8.11
CA TYR A 11 6.13 0.68 -7.50
C TYR A 11 7.05 1.53 -6.64
N ASP A 12 6.87 2.85 -6.70
CA ASP A 12 7.48 3.75 -5.72
C ASP A 12 6.58 3.76 -4.49
N VAL A 13 7.17 3.40 -3.34
CA VAL A 13 6.45 3.29 -2.07
C VAL A 13 7.16 4.11 -1.00
N ALA A 14 6.42 4.94 -0.27
CA ALA A 14 6.97 5.77 0.80
C ALA A 14 5.98 5.95 1.95
N PHE A 15 6.49 6.05 3.17
CA PHE A 15 5.71 6.47 4.33
C PHE A 15 5.82 7.98 4.50
N ILE A 16 4.69 8.66 4.66
CA ILE A 16 4.64 10.10 4.95
C ILE A 16 3.96 10.34 6.29
N LYS A 17 4.32 11.44 6.98
CA LYS A 17 3.67 11.80 8.25
C LYS A 17 2.17 12.06 8.03
N PRO A 18 1.30 11.63 8.96
CA PRO A 18 1.58 10.99 10.26
C PRO A 18 1.45 9.45 10.20
N GLY A 19 1.90 8.81 9.12
CA GLY A 19 1.88 7.35 8.96
C GLY A 19 1.20 6.85 7.68
N PHE A 20 0.82 7.74 6.76
CA PHE A 20 0.22 7.31 5.49
C PHE A 20 1.24 6.58 4.60
N LEU A 21 0.74 5.63 3.85
CA LEU A 21 1.44 4.94 2.78
C LEU A 21 1.12 5.64 1.47
N ARG A 22 2.13 6.25 0.85
CA ARG A 22 2.06 6.71 -0.54
C ARG A 22 2.59 5.63 -1.45
N ILE A 23 1.83 5.37 -2.52
CA ILE A 23 2.22 4.40 -3.53
C ILE A 23 1.86 4.87 -4.93
N ARG A 24 2.74 4.61 -5.89
CA ARG A 24 2.47 4.76 -7.32
C ARG A 24 3.20 3.68 -8.12
N LYS A 25 2.70 3.35 -9.30
CA LYS A 25 3.49 2.55 -10.25
C LYS A 25 4.64 3.42 -10.76
N LYS A 26 5.82 2.83 -10.94
CA LYS A 26 6.93 3.56 -11.58
C LYS A 26 6.51 4.02 -12.97
N GLY A 27 6.71 5.30 -13.27
CA GLY A 27 6.24 5.96 -14.49
C GLY A 27 4.89 6.67 -14.36
N ASP A 28 4.10 6.42 -13.30
CA ASP A 28 2.87 7.17 -13.04
C ASP A 28 3.17 8.53 -12.39
N LYS A 29 2.37 9.55 -12.73
CA LYS A 29 2.49 10.89 -12.15
C LYS A 29 1.85 11.02 -10.76
N ARG A 30 0.84 10.20 -10.45
CA ARG A 30 0.00 10.37 -9.25
C ARG A 30 0.26 9.28 -8.22
N PHE A 31 0.43 9.70 -6.96
CA PHE A 31 0.45 8.80 -5.81
C PHE A 31 -0.96 8.56 -5.28
N VAL A 32 -1.27 7.31 -4.98
CA VAL A 32 -2.37 6.94 -4.08
C VAL A 32 -1.86 7.06 -2.66
N THR A 33 -2.65 7.67 -1.78
CA THR A 33 -2.31 7.84 -0.35
C THR A 33 -3.30 7.05 0.49
N ILE A 34 -2.79 6.19 1.36
CA ILE A 34 -3.57 5.22 2.12
C ILE A 34 -3.30 5.45 3.60
N ALA A 35 -4.36 5.62 4.39
CA ALA A 35 -4.25 5.73 5.83
C ALA A 35 -4.06 4.33 6.46
N PRO A 36 -3.30 4.20 7.57
CA PRO A 36 -3.10 2.93 8.27
C PRO A 36 -4.41 2.26 8.70
N SER A 37 -5.43 3.08 9.02
CA SER A 37 -6.73 2.60 9.49
C SER A 37 -7.71 2.23 8.38
N LYS A 38 -7.37 2.44 7.09
CA LYS A 38 -8.28 2.16 5.98
C LYS A 38 -7.99 0.79 5.36
N THR A 39 -9.00 -0.07 5.36
CA THR A 39 -8.98 -1.32 4.60
C THR A 39 -9.29 -1.04 3.13
N VAL A 40 -8.29 -0.59 2.38
CA VAL A 40 -8.39 -0.42 0.91
C VAL A 40 -7.82 -1.65 0.22
N ASN A 41 -8.54 -2.20 -0.76
CA ASN A 41 -8.00 -3.22 -1.65
C ASN A 41 -7.06 -2.58 -2.67
N LEU A 42 -5.82 -3.05 -2.72
CA LEU A 42 -4.82 -2.61 -3.68
C LEU A 42 -4.55 -3.72 -4.68
N TYR A 43 -4.40 -3.32 -5.94
CA TYR A 43 -4.16 -4.21 -7.06
C TYR A 43 -2.82 -3.87 -7.70
N PHE A 44 -1.88 -4.80 -7.63
CA PHE A 44 -0.54 -4.68 -8.17
C PHE A 44 -0.43 -5.50 -9.45
N LEU A 45 0.11 -4.90 -10.50
CA LEU A 45 0.36 -5.55 -11.78
C LEU A 45 1.88 -5.75 -11.94
N PHE A 46 2.28 -6.98 -12.22
CA PHE A 46 3.67 -7.36 -12.43
C PHE A 46 4.08 -7.44 -13.92
N GLY A 47 3.16 -7.12 -14.85
CA GLY A 47 3.36 -7.13 -16.31
C GLY A 47 2.96 -5.81 -16.99
N GLY A 48 3.00 -5.81 -18.34
CA GLY A 48 2.78 -4.68 -19.26
C GLY A 48 1.41 -3.98 -19.18
N ARG A 49 0.85 -3.53 -20.32
CA ARG A 49 -0.43 -2.77 -20.35
C ARG A 49 -1.53 -3.50 -19.57
N MET A 50 -2.49 -2.73 -19.03
CA MET A 50 -3.70 -3.31 -18.42
C MET A 50 -4.50 -4.05 -19.50
N GLU A 51 -4.23 -5.34 -19.64
CA GLU A 51 -5.10 -6.30 -20.28
C GLU A 51 -6.15 -6.79 -19.26
N ASN A 52 -7.08 -7.63 -19.69
CA ASN A 52 -8.20 -8.12 -18.88
C ASN A 52 -7.75 -8.54 -17.47
N PHE A 53 -8.30 -7.89 -16.44
CA PHE A 53 -7.89 -8.08 -15.05
C PHE A 53 -8.12 -9.52 -14.55
N GLU A 54 -9.14 -10.22 -15.05
CA GLU A 54 -9.38 -11.62 -14.68
C GLU A 54 -8.32 -12.57 -15.22
N GLU A 55 -7.85 -12.35 -16.44
CA GLU A 55 -6.78 -13.12 -17.07
C GLU A 55 -5.45 -12.88 -16.35
N LEU A 56 -5.14 -11.61 -16.03
CA LEU A 56 -3.95 -11.27 -15.26
C LEU A 56 -3.93 -11.92 -13.87
N LYS A 57 -5.10 -12.12 -13.24
CA LYS A 57 -5.21 -12.90 -12.00
C LYS A 57 -4.94 -14.38 -12.23
N LYS A 58 -5.53 -14.99 -13.26
CA LYS A 58 -5.31 -16.41 -13.62
C LYS A 58 -3.84 -16.69 -13.88
N GLU A 59 -3.16 -15.78 -14.58
CA GLU A 59 -1.73 -15.85 -14.91
C GLU A 59 -0.81 -15.43 -13.74
N LYS A 60 -1.35 -15.09 -12.57
CA LYS A 60 -0.60 -14.60 -11.40
C LYS A 60 0.25 -13.35 -11.70
N LYS A 61 -0.13 -12.58 -12.72
CA LYS A 61 0.45 -11.28 -13.10
C LYS A 61 -0.20 -10.11 -12.36
N ALA A 62 -1.35 -10.34 -11.72
CA ALA A 62 -1.99 -9.40 -10.81
C ALA A 62 -2.01 -9.94 -9.37
N PHE A 63 -1.81 -9.06 -8.39
CA PHE A 63 -1.85 -9.39 -6.97
C PHE A 63 -2.73 -8.43 -6.19
N LYS A 64 -3.68 -8.99 -5.43
CA LYS A 64 -4.56 -8.25 -4.53
C LYS A 64 -3.98 -8.31 -3.11
N ILE A 65 -3.80 -7.15 -2.48
CA ILE A 65 -3.44 -7.04 -1.06
C ILE A 65 -4.21 -5.89 -0.44
N THR A 66 -4.61 -6.02 0.82
CA THR A 66 -5.17 -4.89 1.55
C THR A 66 -4.06 -3.89 1.86
N GLY A 67 -4.39 -2.60 1.98
CA GLY A 67 -3.43 -1.60 2.46
C GLY A 67 -2.77 -2.05 3.76
N TYR A 68 -3.57 -2.50 4.73
CA TYR A 68 -3.13 -3.13 5.97
C TYR A 68 -2.11 -4.27 5.76
N GLY A 69 -2.42 -5.22 4.86
CA GLY A 69 -1.51 -6.32 4.55
C GLY A 69 -0.20 -5.82 3.94
N LEU A 70 -0.25 -4.76 3.13
CA LEU A 70 0.94 -4.15 2.55
C LEU A 70 1.81 -3.46 3.60
N TYR A 71 1.20 -2.70 4.52
CA TYR A 71 1.92 -2.11 5.67
C TYR A 71 2.69 -3.19 6.44
N LYS A 72 2.01 -4.26 6.86
CA LYS A 72 2.63 -5.35 7.62
C LYS A 72 3.74 -6.04 6.84
N LYS A 73 3.57 -6.28 5.54
CA LYS A 73 4.60 -6.89 4.70
C LYS A 73 5.83 -6.00 4.52
N MET A 74 5.69 -4.68 4.63
CA MET A 74 6.80 -3.75 4.43
C MET A 74 7.60 -3.46 5.70
N VAL A 75 6.91 -3.27 6.83
CA VAL A 75 7.55 -2.80 8.08
C VAL A 75 7.41 -3.77 9.25
N GLY A 76 6.72 -4.89 9.06
CA GLY A 76 6.40 -5.84 10.13
C GLY A 76 5.23 -5.39 11.00
N GLU A 77 4.78 -6.29 11.88
CA GLU A 77 3.64 -6.06 12.78
C GLU A 77 3.90 -4.90 13.75
N THR A 78 5.02 -4.96 14.47
CA THR A 78 5.35 -4.00 15.54
C THR A 78 5.40 -2.57 15.02
N LYS A 79 6.14 -2.34 13.94
CA LYS A 79 6.25 -1.00 13.34
C LYS A 79 4.93 -0.51 12.75
N PHE A 80 4.11 -1.42 12.22
CA PHE A 80 2.79 -1.07 11.74
C PHE A 80 1.88 -0.58 12.89
N GLN A 81 1.89 -1.24 14.05
CA GLN A 81 1.12 -0.80 15.23
C GLN A 81 1.57 0.59 15.71
N GLU A 82 2.87 0.89 15.69
CA GLU A 82 3.38 2.24 15.99
C GLU A 82 2.82 3.30 15.02
N LEU A 83 2.87 3.04 13.71
CA LEU A 83 2.33 3.94 12.69
C LEU A 83 0.82 4.14 12.83
N LEU A 84 0.09 3.07 13.20
CA LEU A 84 -1.34 3.14 13.47
C LEU A 84 -1.63 4.02 14.69
N GLY A 85 -0.85 3.88 15.77
CA GLY A 85 -0.98 4.72 16.96
C GLY A 85 -0.70 6.20 16.68
N VAL A 86 0.36 6.51 15.93
CA VAL A 86 0.65 7.89 15.50
C VAL A 86 -0.50 8.46 14.66
N TRP A 87 -1.05 7.68 13.74
CA TRP A 87 -2.21 8.07 12.92
C TRP A 87 -3.46 8.31 13.77
N GLN A 88 -3.77 7.41 14.71
CA GLN A 88 -4.91 7.55 15.62
C GLN A 88 -4.78 8.81 16.48
N ASN A 89 -3.61 9.06 17.06
CA ASN A 89 -3.33 10.27 17.84
C ASN A 89 -3.49 11.54 16.99
N TYR A 90 -2.99 11.52 15.75
CA TYR A 90 -3.19 12.63 14.81
C TYR A 90 -4.68 12.84 14.52
N LYS A 91 -5.42 11.76 14.27
CA LYS A 91 -6.86 11.81 13.98
C LYS A 91 -7.64 12.40 15.14
N ILE A 92 -7.35 11.98 16.38
CA ILE A 92 -7.95 12.53 17.61
C ILE A 92 -7.67 14.03 17.71
N LYS A 93 -6.40 14.44 17.61
CA LYS A 93 -6.00 15.87 17.66
C LYS A 93 -6.63 16.73 16.55
N ARG A 94 -6.85 16.17 15.36
CA ARG A 94 -7.48 16.85 14.22
C ARG A 94 -8.99 16.94 14.33
N MET A 95 -9.63 15.95 14.95
CA MET A 95 -11.10 15.89 15.06
C MET A 95 -11.63 16.62 16.28
N GLY A 96 -10.78 17.10 17.19
CA GLY A 96 -11.16 18.02 18.27
C GLY A 96 -12.27 17.45 19.14
N THR A 97 -11.89 16.72 20.19
CA THR A 97 -12.56 16.97 21.47
C THR A 97 -12.01 18.27 22.02
#